data_AF-A0A2W7GWE5-F1
#
_entry.id   AF-A0A2W7GWE5-F1
#
_cell.length_a   1.000
_cell.length_b   1.000
_cell.length_c   1.000
_cell.angle_alpha   90.00
_cell.angle_beta   90.00
_cell.angle_gamma   90.00
#
_symmetry.space_group_name_H-M   'P 1'
#
loop_
_entity.id
_entity.type
_entity.pdbx_description
1 polymer ?
#
loop_
_entity_poly.entity_id
_entity_poly.type
_entity_poly.pdbx_seq_one_letter_code
_entity_poly.pdbx_strand_id
1 'polypeptide(L)'
;MNTFERLKNVVFHTIGTNCNAYIKRFQDKYKNTSFFYDIDVGDSLIYLYDDNNKIIDLFKGKSTYKQFISVLLSFGFIENGIGKYIIKKTKFDYDYITEILFEKSNTDEINIIRQSRFITLLLDANYINNDNYASFELRGIRSKEPQFNKMKLEISDWEKQTTNDFKRLANVLSKLDKYDFIKKEKENEQ
;
A
#
# COMPACT_ATOMS: atom_id res chain seq x y z
N MET A 1 -22.62 -18.93 2.51
CA MET A 1 -21.59 -18.07 1.90
C MET A 1 -20.42 -18.00 2.87
N ASN A 2 -19.25 -18.56 2.51
CA ASN A 2 -18.17 -18.82 3.46
C ASN A 2 -17.36 -17.54 3.75
N THR A 3 -16.94 -17.32 4.99
CA THR A 3 -16.26 -16.09 5.47
C THR A 3 -15.03 -15.70 4.64
N PHE A 4 -14.36 -16.69 4.05
CA PHE A 4 -13.24 -16.53 3.12
C PHE A 4 -13.61 -15.86 1.78
N GLU A 5 -14.80 -16.08 1.24
CA GLU A 5 -15.25 -15.42 0.00
C GLU A 5 -15.60 -13.95 0.22
N ARG A 6 -16.09 -13.60 1.42
CA ARG A 6 -16.31 -12.20 1.81
C ARG A 6 -14.99 -11.42 1.88
N LEU A 7 -13.92 -12.04 2.36
CA LEU A 7 -12.60 -11.41 2.45
C LEU A 7 -12.02 -11.08 1.07
N LYS A 8 -12.10 -11.97 0.08
CA LYS A 8 -11.51 -11.76 -1.26
C LYS A 8 -12.05 -10.53 -2.01
N ASN A 9 -13.37 -10.34 -2.00
CA ASN A 9 -13.99 -9.20 -2.71
C ASN A 9 -13.86 -7.88 -1.95
N VAL A 10 -13.71 -7.92 -0.62
CA VAL A 10 -13.60 -6.72 0.23
C VAL A 10 -12.16 -6.21 0.32
N VAL A 11 -11.17 -7.11 0.33
CA VAL A 11 -9.74 -6.80 0.43
C VAL A 11 -9.29 -5.93 -0.76
N PHE A 12 -9.51 -6.32 -2.02
CA PHE A 12 -9.13 -5.46 -3.16
C PHE A 12 -9.89 -4.13 -3.24
N HIS A 13 -11.17 -4.10 -2.83
CA HIS A 13 -11.97 -2.87 -2.85
C HIS A 13 -11.57 -1.84 -1.78
N THR A 14 -10.93 -2.27 -0.70
CA THR A 14 -10.63 -1.41 0.46
C THR A 14 -9.17 -0.95 0.49
N ILE A 15 -8.27 -1.69 -0.18
CA ILE A 15 -6.81 -1.61 0.02
C ILE A 15 -6.11 -0.52 -0.81
N GLY A 16 -6.80 0.09 -1.78
CA GLY A 16 -6.21 1.07 -2.68
C GLY A 16 -6.92 2.41 -2.74
N THR A 17 -7.68 2.80 -1.71
CA THR A 17 -8.41 4.08 -1.70
C THR A 17 -7.93 4.98 -0.57
N ASN A 18 -7.72 6.27 -0.88
CA ASN A 18 -7.26 7.33 0.02
C ASN A 18 -5.79 7.27 0.46
N CYS A 19 -4.93 6.51 -0.23
CA CYS A 19 -3.49 6.46 0.05
C CYS A 19 -2.88 7.87 0.01
N ASN A 20 -3.19 8.64 -1.04
CA ASN A 20 -2.65 10.00 -1.16
C ASN A 20 -3.15 10.91 -0.03
N ALA A 21 -4.44 10.81 0.31
CA ALA A 21 -5.03 11.62 1.38
C ALA A 21 -4.41 11.29 2.75
N TYR A 22 -4.17 10.00 3.04
CA TYR A 22 -3.53 9.56 4.27
C TYR A 22 -2.07 9.99 4.35
N ILE A 23 -1.30 9.78 3.28
CA ILE A 23 0.10 10.21 3.24
C ILE A 23 0.18 11.73 3.39
N LYS A 24 -0.62 12.50 2.64
CA LYS A 24 -0.67 13.96 2.77
C LYS A 24 -0.98 14.40 4.20
N ARG A 25 -2.03 13.83 4.81
CA ARG A 25 -2.40 14.12 6.21
C ARG A 25 -1.23 13.86 7.15
N PHE A 26 -0.51 12.76 6.96
CA PHE A 26 0.66 12.42 7.75
C PHE A 26 1.80 13.43 7.57
N GLN A 27 2.14 13.78 6.33
CA GLN A 27 3.19 14.75 6.04
C GLN A 27 2.86 16.14 6.62
N ASP A 28 1.60 16.56 6.54
CA ASP A 28 1.14 17.86 7.04
C ASP A 28 1.20 17.94 8.59
N LYS A 29 0.71 16.89 9.26
CA LYS A 29 0.53 16.90 10.72
C LYS A 29 1.73 16.42 11.53
N TYR A 30 2.56 15.53 10.97
CA TYR A 30 3.60 14.80 11.71
C TYR A 30 5.02 15.27 11.36
N LYS A 31 5.15 16.39 10.62
CA LYS A 31 6.42 16.92 10.11
C LYS A 31 7.53 17.10 11.17
N ASN A 32 7.14 17.40 12.41
CA ASN A 32 8.04 17.68 13.53
C ASN A 32 7.96 16.61 14.64
N THR A 33 7.39 15.45 14.32
CA THR A 33 7.15 14.37 15.29
C THR A 33 8.15 13.26 15.04
N SER A 34 8.72 12.71 16.11
CA SER A 34 9.68 11.58 16.02
C SER A 34 9.01 10.22 16.19
N PHE A 35 7.97 10.16 17.01
CA PHE A 35 7.10 9.01 17.18
C PHE A 35 5.73 9.48 17.63
N PHE A 36 4.72 8.63 17.45
CA PHE A 36 3.39 8.89 17.98
C PHE A 36 2.78 7.61 18.55
N TYR A 37 1.80 7.76 19.43
CA TYR A 37 1.05 6.64 19.98
C TYR A 37 -0.44 6.97 19.99
N ASP A 38 -1.26 5.94 19.98
CA ASP A 38 -2.70 6.05 19.96
C ASP A 38 -3.34 5.77 21.32
N ILE A 39 -4.45 6.47 21.59
CA ILE A 39 -5.36 6.17 22.70
C ILE A 39 -6.77 6.02 22.12
N ASP A 40 -7.37 4.85 22.32
CA ASP A 40 -8.79 4.59 22.08
C ASP A 40 -9.59 5.01 23.32
N VAL A 41 -10.43 6.04 23.18
CA VAL A 41 -11.16 6.63 24.31
C VAL A 41 -12.64 6.22 24.35
N GLY A 42 -13.04 5.22 23.56
CA GLY A 42 -14.45 4.87 23.38
C GLY A 42 -15.12 5.63 22.24
N ASP A 43 -16.37 5.28 21.92
CA ASP A 43 -17.17 5.87 20.83
C ASP A 43 -16.51 5.87 19.43
N SER A 44 -15.59 4.92 19.20
CA SER A 44 -14.80 4.82 17.97
C SER A 44 -13.88 6.03 17.70
N LEU A 45 -13.56 6.83 18.71
CA LEU A 45 -12.60 7.93 18.63
C LEU A 45 -11.20 7.46 19.01
N ILE A 46 -10.24 7.76 18.14
CA ILE A 46 -8.82 7.45 18.36
C ILE A 46 -8.02 8.73 18.30
N TYR A 47 -7.39 9.09 19.42
CA TYR A 47 -6.51 10.24 19.54
C TYR A 47 -5.07 9.82 19.32
N LEU A 48 -4.32 10.59 18.54
CA LEU A 48 -2.90 10.38 18.30
C LEU A 48 -2.09 11.46 18.99
N TYR A 49 -1.11 11.04 19.76
CA TYR A 49 -0.25 11.88 20.58
C TYR A 49 1.18 11.84 20.07
N ASP A 50 1.85 12.99 20.07
CA ASP A 50 3.27 13.09 19.75
C ASP A 50 4.19 12.74 20.94
N ASP A 51 5.49 12.94 20.72
CA ASP A 51 6.57 12.78 21.68
C ASP A 51 6.45 13.69 22.92
N ASN A 52 5.61 14.74 22.86
CA ASN A 52 5.37 15.70 23.93
C ASN A 52 4.00 15.51 24.59
N ASN A 53 3.33 14.37 24.36
CA ASN A 53 1.97 14.08 24.83
C ASN A 53 0.93 15.09 24.34
N LYS A 54 1.16 15.75 23.21
CA LYS A 54 0.18 16.65 22.59
C LYS A 54 -0.62 15.90 21.54
N ILE A 55 -1.92 16.14 21.50
CA ILE A 55 -2.79 15.60 20.44
C ILE A 55 -2.36 16.24 19.12
N ILE A 56 -1.91 15.40 18.19
CA ILE A 56 -1.54 15.80 16.83
C ILE A 56 -2.61 15.41 15.82
N ASP A 57 -3.40 14.38 16.13
CA ASP A 57 -4.43 13.91 15.22
C ASP A 57 -5.60 13.20 15.91
N LEU A 58 -6.71 13.07 15.17
CA LEU A 58 -7.94 12.44 15.63
C LEU A 58 -8.62 11.68 14.48
N PHE A 59 -9.00 10.43 14.75
CA PHE A 59 -9.77 9.59 13.83
C PHE A 59 -11.15 9.29 14.42
N LYS A 60 -12.18 9.55 13.62
CA LYS A 60 -13.57 9.16 13.90
C LYS A 60 -13.84 7.85 13.18
N GLY A 61 -13.46 6.73 13.80
CA GLY A 61 -13.66 5.39 13.25
C GLY A 61 -12.39 4.54 13.29
N LYS A 62 -12.49 3.37 13.94
CA LYS A 62 -11.40 2.39 14.02
C LYS A 62 -10.94 1.88 12.65
N SER A 63 -11.87 1.74 11.70
CA SER A 63 -11.56 1.27 10.35
C SER A 63 -10.67 2.26 9.59
N THR A 64 -11.02 3.54 9.60
CA THR A 64 -10.25 4.61 8.95
C THR A 64 -8.86 4.76 9.57
N TYR A 65 -8.78 4.68 10.90
CA TYR A 65 -7.49 4.70 11.60
C TYR A 65 -6.61 3.51 11.19
N LYS A 66 -7.15 2.29 11.19
CA LYS A 66 -6.40 1.09 10.76
C LYS A 66 -5.88 1.22 9.33
N GLN A 67 -6.71 1.69 8.41
CA GLN A 67 -6.29 1.93 7.03
C GLN A 67 -5.16 2.98 6.93
N PHE A 68 -5.27 4.07 7.68
CA PHE A 68 -4.22 5.09 7.75
C PHE A 68 -2.88 4.49 8.21
N ILE A 69 -2.88 3.72 9.31
CA ILE A 69 -1.68 3.06 9.82
C ILE A 69 -1.13 2.04 8.82
N SER A 70 -1.98 1.19 8.25
CA SER A 70 -1.57 0.18 7.27
C SER A 70 -0.92 0.81 6.04
N VAL A 71 -1.44 1.94 5.55
CA VAL A 71 -0.82 2.69 4.43
C VAL A 71 0.56 3.23 4.83
N LEU A 72 0.69 3.88 5.99
CA LEU A 72 1.98 4.44 6.42
C LEU A 72 3.05 3.37 6.65
N LEU A 73 2.69 2.23 7.24
CA LEU A 73 3.58 1.08 7.38
C LEU A 73 3.97 0.49 6.02
N SER A 74 3.02 0.41 5.09
CA SER A 74 3.27 -0.15 3.76
C SER A 74 4.29 0.65 2.96
N PHE A 75 4.21 1.97 3.05
CA PHE A 75 5.16 2.90 2.40
C PHE A 75 6.41 3.18 3.24
N GLY A 76 6.54 2.62 4.44
CA GLY A 76 7.72 2.78 5.29
C GLY A 76 7.91 4.18 5.88
N PHE A 77 6.83 4.97 5.94
CA PHE A 77 6.84 6.25 6.65
C PHE A 77 7.00 6.05 8.16
N ILE A 78 6.47 4.94 8.67
CA ILE A 78 6.48 4.58 10.08
C ILE A 78 6.88 3.11 10.26
N GLU A 79 7.33 2.77 11.46
CA GLU A 79 7.57 1.38 11.90
C GLU A 79 6.94 1.13 13.28
N ASN A 80 6.67 -0.14 13.58
CA ASN A 80 6.13 -0.53 14.88
C ASN A 80 7.24 -0.45 15.96
N GLY A 81 6.98 0.33 17.00
CA GLY A 81 7.70 0.30 18.27
C GLY A 81 6.83 -0.27 19.39
N ILE A 82 7.42 -0.54 20.54
CA ILE A 82 6.67 -1.01 21.72
C ILE A 82 5.70 0.10 22.16
N GLY A 83 4.40 -0.13 21.96
CA GLY A 83 3.32 0.80 22.35
C GLY A 83 3.24 2.10 21.55
N LYS A 84 3.94 2.20 20.40
CA LYS A 84 4.01 3.43 19.58
C LYS A 84 4.42 3.13 18.15
N TYR A 85 4.30 4.12 17.29
CA TYR A 85 4.84 4.13 15.92
C TYR A 85 6.02 5.10 15.83
N ILE A 86 7.16 4.60 15.37
CA ILE A 86 8.36 5.41 15.15
C ILE A 86 8.31 5.96 13.73
N ILE A 87 8.55 7.27 13.56
CA ILE A 87 8.55 7.91 12.25
C ILE A 87 9.95 7.76 11.62
N LYS A 88 9.99 7.22 10.40
CA LYS A 88 11.25 7.01 9.64
C LYS A 88 11.49 8.08 8.61
N LYS A 89 10.42 8.49 7.92
CA LYS A 89 10.43 9.55 6.91
C LYS A 89 9.15 10.35 7.03
N THR A 90 9.23 11.66 6.86
CA THR A 90 8.05 12.55 6.74
C THR A 90 7.90 13.14 5.34
N LYS A 91 8.90 12.94 4.46
CA LYS A 91 8.86 13.38 3.06
C LYS A 91 8.85 12.17 2.15
N PHE A 92 8.26 12.33 0.96
CA PHE A 92 8.30 11.33 -0.09
C PHE A 92 9.73 11.17 -0.60
N ASP A 93 10.23 9.94 -0.54
CA ASP A 93 11.52 9.53 -1.05
C ASP A 93 11.25 8.31 -1.92
N TYR A 94 11.07 8.54 -3.22
CA TYR A 94 10.56 7.51 -4.13
C TYR A 94 11.48 6.30 -4.25
N ASP A 95 12.79 6.51 -4.15
CA ASP A 95 13.78 5.44 -4.25
C ASP A 95 13.76 4.60 -2.96
N TYR A 96 13.72 5.24 -1.79
CA TYR A 96 13.53 4.54 -0.50
C TYR A 96 12.20 3.77 -0.47
N ILE A 97 11.10 4.41 -0.85
CA ILE A 97 9.76 3.79 -0.83
C ILE A 97 9.73 2.60 -1.79
N THR A 98 10.39 2.70 -2.94
CA THR A 98 10.54 1.57 -3.86
C THR A 98 11.16 0.38 -3.15
N GLU A 99 12.29 0.56 -2.46
CA GLU A 99 12.92 -0.55 -1.71
C GLU A 99 11.97 -1.14 -0.67
N ILE A 100 11.29 -0.28 0.12
CA ILE A 100 10.35 -0.71 1.15
C ILE A 100 9.18 -1.52 0.58
N LEU A 101 8.60 -1.14 -0.56
CA LEU A 101 7.47 -1.84 -1.14
C LEU A 101 7.82 -3.29 -1.53
N PHE A 102 9.09 -3.57 -1.83
CA PHE A 102 9.57 -4.92 -2.15
C PHE A 102 9.98 -5.73 -0.92
N GLU A 103 10.03 -5.13 0.27
CA GLU A 103 10.30 -5.88 1.50
C GLU A 103 9.11 -6.75 1.90
N LYS A 104 9.39 -7.90 2.50
CA LYS A 104 8.36 -8.77 3.08
C LYS A 104 7.99 -8.28 4.48
N SER A 105 6.69 -8.11 4.73
CA SER A 105 6.15 -7.88 6.07
C SER A 105 5.60 -9.18 6.67
N ASN A 106 5.60 -9.29 7.99
CA ASN A 106 4.88 -10.35 8.71
C ASN A 106 3.37 -10.08 8.81
N THR A 107 2.92 -8.89 8.37
CA THR A 107 1.51 -8.50 8.35
C THR A 107 0.95 -8.64 6.93
N ASP A 108 0.00 -9.56 6.74
CA ASP A 108 -0.61 -9.82 5.44
C ASP A 108 -1.23 -8.57 4.80
N GLU A 109 -1.91 -7.74 5.60
CA GLU A 109 -2.52 -6.49 5.11
C GLU A 109 -1.48 -5.56 4.45
N ILE A 110 -0.29 -5.42 5.05
CA ILE A 110 0.81 -4.62 4.49
C ILE A 110 1.28 -5.22 3.17
N ASN A 111 1.49 -6.54 3.13
CA ASN A 111 1.91 -7.21 1.90
C ASN A 111 0.88 -7.03 0.77
N ILE A 112 -0.42 -7.09 1.09
CA ILE A 112 -1.48 -6.90 0.10
C ILE A 112 -1.51 -5.44 -0.39
N ILE A 113 -1.34 -4.44 0.49
CA ILE A 113 -1.21 -3.04 0.06
C ILE A 113 -0.02 -2.88 -0.88
N ARG A 114 1.16 -3.37 -0.51
CA ARG A 114 2.38 -3.29 -1.34
C ARG A 114 2.18 -3.93 -2.71
N GLN A 115 1.64 -5.14 -2.75
CA GLN A 115 1.30 -5.82 -4.01
C GLN A 115 0.30 -5.01 -4.84
N SER A 116 -0.70 -4.40 -4.22
CA SER A 116 -1.65 -3.54 -4.94
C SER A 116 -0.96 -2.36 -5.63
N ARG A 117 0.10 -1.79 -5.02
CA ARG A 117 0.87 -0.67 -5.60
C ARG A 117 1.62 -1.09 -6.86
N PHE A 118 2.14 -2.31 -6.90
CA PHE A 118 2.78 -2.84 -8.11
C PHE A 118 1.78 -3.01 -9.26
N ILE A 119 0.58 -3.50 -8.96
CA ILE A 119 -0.48 -3.66 -9.96
C ILE A 119 -0.91 -2.29 -10.49
N THR A 120 -1.14 -1.31 -9.61
CA THR A 120 -1.50 0.05 -10.03
C THR A 120 -0.40 0.74 -10.81
N LEU A 121 0.86 0.50 -10.48
CA LEU A 121 2.00 1.00 -11.26
C LEU A 121 2.02 0.37 -12.65
N LEU A 122 1.88 -0.95 -12.77
CA LEU A 122 1.87 -1.62 -14.07
C LEU A 122 0.69 -1.19 -14.95
N LEU A 123 -0.43 -0.83 -14.33
CA LEU A 123 -1.58 -0.23 -15.02
C LEU A 123 -1.31 1.19 -15.49
N ASP A 124 -0.78 2.03 -14.61
CA ASP A 124 -0.44 3.43 -14.91
C ASP A 124 0.62 3.50 -16.03
N ALA A 125 1.58 2.57 -16.02
CA ALA A 125 2.59 2.41 -17.05
C ALA A 125 2.12 1.64 -18.30
N ASN A 126 0.83 1.26 -18.37
CA ASN A 126 0.18 0.55 -19.49
C ASN A 126 0.82 -0.82 -19.85
N TYR A 127 1.52 -1.46 -18.92
CA TYR A 127 1.98 -2.85 -19.06
C TYR A 127 0.84 -3.86 -18.87
N ILE A 128 -0.11 -3.53 -18.00
CA ILE A 128 -1.39 -4.22 -17.88
C ILE A 128 -2.47 -3.32 -18.47
N ASN A 129 -3.32 -3.85 -19.34
CA ASN A 129 -4.41 -3.12 -19.98
C ASN A 129 -5.58 -4.05 -20.32
N ASN A 130 -6.63 -3.49 -20.93
CA ASN A 130 -7.84 -4.24 -21.27
C ASN A 130 -7.60 -5.42 -22.23
N ASP A 131 -6.49 -5.40 -22.98
CA ASP A 131 -6.19 -6.42 -23.97
C ASP A 131 -5.40 -7.59 -23.35
N ASN A 132 -4.62 -7.34 -22.30
CA ASN A 132 -3.69 -8.34 -21.75
C ASN A 132 -3.90 -8.70 -20.27
N TYR A 133 -4.84 -8.08 -19.56
CA TYR A 133 -5.04 -8.27 -18.11
C TYR A 133 -5.28 -9.72 -17.69
N ALA A 134 -5.90 -10.53 -18.55
CA ALA A 134 -6.19 -11.94 -18.26
C ALA A 134 -4.92 -12.80 -18.13
N SER A 135 -3.79 -12.34 -18.69
CA SER A 135 -2.50 -13.03 -18.65
C SER A 135 -1.77 -12.83 -17.31
N PHE A 136 -2.25 -11.94 -16.44
CA PHE A 136 -1.62 -11.64 -15.15
C PHE A 136 -2.31 -12.42 -14.01
N GLU A 137 -1.70 -13.53 -13.58
CA GLU A 137 -2.12 -14.26 -12.38
C GLU A 137 -1.54 -13.62 -11.11
N LEU A 138 -2.35 -12.93 -10.31
CA LEU A 138 -1.95 -12.51 -8.96
C LEU A 138 -1.86 -13.72 -8.03
N ARG A 139 -0.63 -14.12 -7.64
CA ARG A 139 -0.44 -15.18 -6.63
C ARG A 139 -1.09 -14.77 -5.30
N GLY A 140 -2.10 -15.52 -4.87
CA GLY A 140 -2.82 -15.31 -3.60
C GLY A 140 -4.35 -15.37 -3.73
N ILE A 141 -4.90 -15.22 -4.95
CA ILE A 141 -6.35 -15.25 -5.19
C ILE A 141 -6.73 -16.49 -6.00
N ARG A 142 -6.64 -17.67 -5.38
CA ARG A 142 -7.18 -18.90 -6.00
C ARG A 142 -8.70 -18.90 -5.92
N SER A 143 -9.45 -18.31 -6.88
CA SER A 143 -10.76 -18.88 -7.27
C SER A 143 -11.61 -18.13 -8.31
N LYS A 144 -11.34 -16.87 -8.70
CA LYS A 144 -12.14 -16.18 -9.73
C LYS A 144 -11.25 -15.22 -10.53
N GLU A 145 -11.51 -15.11 -11.84
CA GLU A 145 -10.82 -14.17 -12.75
C GLU A 145 -10.78 -12.76 -12.13
N PRO A 146 -9.65 -12.03 -12.24
CA PRO A 146 -9.56 -10.67 -11.75
C PRO A 146 -10.60 -9.78 -12.47
N GLN A 147 -11.57 -9.23 -11.73
CA GLN A 147 -12.58 -8.33 -12.28
C GLN A 147 -12.02 -6.91 -12.35
N PHE A 148 -11.18 -6.67 -13.35
CA PHE A 148 -10.47 -5.42 -13.60
C PHE A 148 -11.40 -4.20 -13.65
N ASN A 149 -12.55 -4.34 -14.30
CA ASN A 149 -13.60 -3.32 -14.40
C ASN A 149 -14.28 -2.96 -13.07
N LYS A 150 -14.05 -3.70 -12.00
CA LYS A 150 -14.57 -3.40 -10.65
C LYS A 150 -13.51 -2.85 -9.71
N MET A 151 -12.24 -2.83 -10.10
CA MET A 151 -11.19 -2.33 -9.24
C MET A 151 -11.27 -0.78 -9.16
N LYS A 152 -11.71 -0.25 -8.01
CA LYS A 152 -11.53 1.18 -7.69
C LYS A 152 -10.11 1.38 -7.18
N LEU A 153 -9.17 1.59 -8.08
CA LEU A 153 -7.76 1.78 -7.73
C LEU A 153 -7.40 3.26 -7.76
N GLU A 154 -6.88 3.78 -6.65
CA GLU A 154 -6.18 5.07 -6.66
C GLU A 154 -4.73 4.85 -7.08
N ILE A 155 -4.28 5.57 -8.11
CA ILE A 155 -2.87 5.72 -8.45
C ILE A 155 -2.27 6.70 -7.44
N SER A 156 -1.36 6.22 -6.58
CA SER A 156 -0.70 7.10 -5.60
C SER A 156 0.39 7.95 -6.27
N ASP A 157 0.88 8.96 -5.54
CA ASP A 157 1.99 9.79 -6.03
C ASP A 157 3.26 8.95 -6.32
N TRP A 158 3.51 7.88 -5.56
CA TRP A 158 4.64 6.99 -5.86
C TRP A 158 4.53 6.36 -7.26
N GLU A 159 3.39 5.77 -7.60
CA GLU A 159 3.17 5.16 -8.91
C GLU A 159 3.35 6.20 -10.01
N LYS A 160 2.68 7.37 -9.92
CA LYS A 160 2.77 8.42 -10.94
C LYS A 160 4.21 8.88 -11.18
N GLN A 161 4.95 9.16 -10.11
CA GLN A 161 6.32 9.67 -10.21
C GLN A 161 7.29 8.60 -10.67
N THR A 162 7.02 7.34 -10.35
CA THR A 162 7.82 6.21 -10.81
C THR A 162 7.58 5.93 -12.29
N THR A 163 6.32 5.92 -12.76
CA THR A 163 5.97 5.74 -14.18
C THR A 163 6.56 6.84 -15.06
N ASN A 164 6.54 8.09 -14.59
CA ASN A 164 7.06 9.24 -15.33
C ASN A 164 8.59 9.33 -15.36
N ASP A 165 9.29 8.53 -14.55
CA ASP A 165 10.76 8.47 -14.51
C ASP A 165 11.24 7.13 -15.06
N PHE A 166 11.78 7.14 -16.29
CA PHE A 166 12.24 5.94 -16.97
C PHE A 166 13.25 5.12 -16.15
N LYS A 167 14.16 5.77 -15.41
CA LYS A 167 15.16 5.06 -14.60
C LYS A 167 14.51 4.35 -13.42
N ARG A 168 13.55 5.02 -12.75
CA ARG A 168 12.82 4.41 -11.64
C ARG A 168 11.91 3.29 -12.11
N LEU A 169 11.18 3.51 -13.20
CA LEU A 169 10.33 2.49 -13.81
C LEU A 169 11.15 1.24 -14.17
N ALA A 170 12.29 1.41 -14.85
CA ALA A 170 13.18 0.30 -15.20
C ALA A 170 13.70 -0.45 -13.95
N ASN A 171 14.07 0.27 -12.87
CA ASN A 171 14.48 -0.34 -11.61
C ASN A 171 13.35 -1.21 -11.02
N VAL A 172 12.13 -0.67 -10.94
CA VAL A 172 10.96 -1.40 -10.44
C VAL A 172 10.70 -2.65 -11.28
N LEU A 173 10.62 -2.52 -12.60
CA LEU A 173 10.39 -3.67 -13.50
C LEU A 173 11.45 -4.77 -13.31
N SER A 174 12.73 -4.40 -13.18
CA SER A 174 13.82 -5.38 -12.94
C SER A 174 13.69 -6.14 -11.62
N LYS A 175 13.05 -5.54 -10.62
CA LYS A 175 12.76 -6.16 -9.32
C LYS A 175 11.51 -7.02 -9.41
N LEU A 176 10.45 -6.56 -10.08
CA LEU A 176 9.22 -7.33 -10.31
C LEU A 176 9.53 -8.63 -11.08
N ASP A 177 10.46 -8.59 -12.04
CA ASP A 177 10.93 -9.76 -12.79
C ASP A 177 11.50 -10.89 -11.91
N LYS A 178 12.07 -10.52 -10.76
CA LYS A 178 12.66 -11.46 -9.79
C LYS A 178 11.68 -11.88 -8.71
N TYR A 179 10.47 -11.32 -8.73
CA TYR A 179 9.51 -11.46 -7.66
C TYR A 179 8.41 -12.46 -8.06
N ASP A 180 8.15 -13.40 -7.16
CA ASP A 180 7.33 -14.59 -7.38
C ASP A 180 5.86 -14.34 -7.81
N PHE A 181 5.36 -13.11 -7.84
CA PHE A 181 3.95 -12.83 -8.15
C PHE A 181 3.64 -12.74 -9.66
N ILE A 182 4.64 -12.58 -10.55
CA ILE A 182 4.41 -12.59 -12.02
C ILE A 182 4.76 -13.98 -12.56
N LYS A 183 3.78 -14.70 -13.11
CA LYS A 183 4.05 -15.89 -13.91
C LYS A 183 4.47 -15.42 -15.29
N LYS A 184 5.74 -15.59 -15.66
CA LYS A 184 6.13 -15.55 -17.06
C LYS A 184 5.53 -16.79 -17.71
N GLU A 185 4.84 -16.64 -18.84
CA GLU A 185 4.68 -17.78 -19.73
C GLU A 185 6.08 -18.31 -20.00
N LYS A 186 6.26 -19.64 -19.94
CA LYS A 186 7.51 -20.21 -20.41
C LYS A 186 7.61 -19.76 -21.86
N GLU A 187 8.60 -18.94 -22.19
CA GLU A 187 9.01 -18.78 -23.58
C GLU A 187 9.16 -20.21 -24.10
N ASN A 188 8.36 -20.56 -25.11
CA ASN A 188 8.56 -21.81 -25.80
C ASN A 188 9.98 -21.70 -26.36
N GLU A 189 10.93 -22.41 -25.73
CA GLU A 189 12.23 -22.69 -26.31
C GLU A 189 11.96 -23.32 -27.67
N GLN A 190 12.08 -22.51 -28.73
CA GLN A 190 12.11 -22.97 -30.11
C GLN A 190 13.51 -23.47 -30.44
#